data_AF-A0A0G4GGF4-F1
#
_entry.id   AF-A0A0G4GGF4-F1
#
_cell.length_a   1.000
_cell.length_b   1.000
_cell.length_c   1.000
_cell.angle_alpha   90.00
_cell.angle_beta   90.00
_cell.angle_gamma   90.00
#
_symmetry.space_group_name_H-M   'P 1'
#
loop_
_entity.id
_entity.type
_entity.pdbx_description
1 polymer ?
#
loop_
_entity_poly.entity_id
_entity_poly.type
_entity_poly.pdbx_seq_one_letter_code
_entity_poly.pdbx_strand_id
1 'polypeptide(L)'
;MEEGRQAVHAPAAAAASTACASAAGGGESNEERQRRQDRESNLRQQIADTAGLLSIVMAFLPIPLLTQLQLPPLTWQNAARKQHHLTISAADKDERSFWERTTIGLVTEWATYLTKLTHVVLCYPFGRFAYGFPMWCLDVFVAMVEGHVAGRRAANMGGGTLQTMTIEKGVRLTDSLRQAVPRTHQPDPLDPPPTLHALTTIAGLTREHQGLADRGWRMPSLAIVRQEVWHPDSFGQIISSSRSL
;
A
#
# COMPACT_ATOMS: atom_id res chain seq x y z
N MET A 1 -55.52 -19.66 28.63
CA MET A 1 -55.33 -20.25 27.29
C MET A 1 -54.07 -21.11 27.38
N GLU A 2 -54.14 -22.35 27.91
CA GLU A 2 -54.80 -23.54 27.30
C GLU A 2 -54.35 -23.68 25.84
N GLU A 3 -53.74 -24.77 25.34
CA GLU A 3 -53.54 -26.18 25.73
C GLU A 3 -52.18 -26.61 25.11
N GLY A 4 -51.41 -27.59 25.59
CA GLY A 4 -51.81 -28.92 26.02
C GLY A 4 -51.76 -29.90 24.82
N ARG A 5 -50.76 -30.78 24.75
CA ARG A 5 -50.84 -32.27 24.70
C ARG A 5 -50.07 -32.77 23.46
N GLN A 6 -49.32 -33.87 23.44
CA GLN A 6 -49.32 -35.17 24.15
C GLN A 6 -47.86 -35.69 24.14
N ALA A 7 -47.25 -36.21 25.22
CA ALA A 7 -47.52 -37.47 25.93
C ALA A 7 -47.42 -38.71 25.03
N VAL A 8 -46.82 -39.86 25.36
CA VAL A 8 -46.12 -40.48 26.50
C VAL A 8 -45.68 -41.85 25.96
N HIS A 9 -44.53 -42.42 26.36
CA HIS A 9 -44.42 -43.82 26.85
C HIS A 9 -42.96 -44.21 27.18
N ALA A 10 -42.64 -44.09 28.47
CA ALA A 10 -42.25 -45.15 29.43
C ALA A 10 -41.42 -46.40 29.02
N PRO A 11 -40.73 -47.02 30.00
CA PRO A 11 -39.38 -47.58 29.87
C PRO A 11 -39.26 -49.11 30.06
N ALA A 12 -38.07 -49.66 29.79
CA ALA A 12 -37.46 -50.85 30.40
C ALA A 12 -36.12 -51.12 29.68
N ALA A 13 -35.10 -51.80 30.18
CA ALA A 13 -34.56 -52.12 31.49
C ALA A 13 -33.17 -52.75 31.21
N ALA A 14 -32.18 -52.38 32.02
CA ALA A 14 -30.93 -53.08 32.38
C ALA A 14 -30.28 -54.14 31.46
N ALA A 15 -29.00 -53.92 31.12
CA ALA A 15 -27.86 -54.85 31.32
C ALA A 15 -26.62 -54.24 30.61
N ALA A 16 -25.62 -53.76 31.34
CA ALA A 16 -24.48 -54.50 31.89
C ALA A 16 -23.24 -54.44 30.97
N SER A 17 -22.12 -54.06 31.59
CA SER A 17 -20.75 -54.47 31.29
C SER A 17 -20.01 -53.80 30.12
N THR A 18 -19.08 -52.93 30.53
CA THR A 18 -17.64 -53.02 30.23
C THR A 18 -17.23 -53.08 28.76
N ALA A 19 -16.79 -51.95 28.23
CA ALA A 19 -15.59 -51.90 27.38
C ALA A 19 -15.02 -50.48 27.38
N CYS A 20 -13.85 -50.32 28.00
CA CYS A 20 -12.93 -49.23 27.70
C CYS A 20 -12.61 -49.26 26.20
N ALA A 21 -13.12 -48.30 25.44
CA ALA A 21 -12.56 -47.96 24.14
C ALA A 21 -11.79 -46.66 24.32
N SER A 22 -10.50 -46.84 24.54
CA SER A 22 -9.46 -45.83 24.52
C SER A 22 -9.70 -44.80 23.42
N ALA A 23 -9.66 -43.54 23.81
CA ALA A 23 -9.32 -42.44 22.93
C ALA A 23 -7.99 -42.78 22.23
N ALA A 24 -8.07 -43.30 21.01
CA ALA A 24 -6.93 -43.40 20.11
C ALA A 24 -6.57 -41.97 19.69
N GLY A 25 -5.84 -41.28 20.57
CA GLY A 25 -5.00 -40.17 20.19
C GLY A 25 -3.98 -40.71 19.20
N GLY A 26 -4.32 -40.64 17.90
CA GLY A 26 -3.40 -40.89 16.81
C GLY A 26 -2.31 -39.82 16.84
N GLY A 27 -1.32 -40.04 17.72
CA GLY A 27 -0.08 -39.28 17.70
C GLY A 27 0.57 -39.50 16.35
N GLU A 28 0.59 -38.46 15.53
CA GLU A 28 1.35 -38.39 14.28
C GLU A 28 2.73 -38.99 14.55
N SER A 29 3.07 -40.08 13.85
CA SER A 29 4.35 -40.75 14.10
C SER A 29 5.48 -39.78 13.77
N ASN A 30 6.58 -39.86 14.51
CA ASN A 30 7.72 -38.96 14.32
C ASN A 30 8.26 -39.03 12.87
N GLU A 31 8.11 -40.18 12.20
CA GLU A 31 8.46 -40.35 10.80
C GLU A 31 7.56 -39.56 9.85
N GLU A 32 6.24 -39.55 10.08
CA GLU A 32 5.33 -38.80 9.22
C GLU A 32 5.55 -37.30 9.37
N ARG A 33 5.83 -36.86 10.61
CA ARG A 33 6.23 -35.47 10.89
C ARG A 33 7.51 -35.09 10.14
N GLN A 34 8.51 -35.97 10.14
CA GLN A 34 9.77 -35.75 9.42
C GLN A 34 9.54 -35.69 7.90
N ARG A 35 8.82 -36.65 7.32
CA ARG A 35 8.52 -36.64 5.87
C ARG A 35 7.78 -35.38 5.45
N ARG A 36 6.86 -34.88 6.28
CA ARG A 36 6.16 -33.63 6.03
C ARG A 36 7.12 -32.44 6.05
N GLN A 37 8.00 -32.35 7.04
CA GLN A 37 9.01 -31.28 7.12
C GLN A 37 9.95 -31.30 5.91
N ASP A 38 10.39 -32.49 5.48
CA ASP A 38 11.28 -32.63 4.31
C ASP A 38 10.58 -32.16 3.02
N ARG A 39 9.30 -32.52 2.84
CA ARG A 39 8.48 -32.05 1.70
C ARG A 39 8.28 -30.54 1.73
N GLU A 40 7.94 -29.97 2.89
CA GLU A 40 7.76 -28.53 3.05
C GLU A 40 9.07 -27.76 2.79
N SER A 41 10.20 -28.29 3.26
CA SER A 41 11.54 -27.73 2.99
C SER A 41 11.86 -27.77 1.50
N ASN A 42 11.63 -28.91 0.84
CA ASN A 42 11.85 -29.06 -0.60
C ASN A 42 10.98 -28.09 -1.42
N LEU A 43 9.70 -27.93 -1.06
CA LEU A 43 8.80 -26.98 -1.71
C LEU A 43 9.27 -25.54 -1.54
N ARG A 44 9.68 -25.14 -0.33
CA ARG A 44 10.22 -23.79 -0.06
C ARG A 44 11.45 -23.52 -0.92
N GLN A 45 12.33 -24.52 -1.03
CA GLN A 45 13.52 -24.44 -1.87
C GLN A 45 13.13 -24.29 -3.35
N GLN A 46 12.20 -25.08 -3.86
CA GLN A 46 11.70 -24.96 -5.23
C GLN A 46 11.10 -23.58 -5.52
N ILE A 47 10.31 -23.02 -4.59
CA ILE A 47 9.73 -21.67 -4.76
C ILE A 47 10.82 -20.60 -4.78
N ALA A 48 11.84 -20.75 -3.93
CA ALA A 48 12.99 -19.84 -3.90
C ALA A 48 13.86 -19.95 -5.17
N ASP A 49 14.04 -21.16 -5.68
CA ASP A 49 14.90 -21.46 -6.84
C ASP A 49 14.21 -21.20 -8.17
N THR A 50 12.87 -21.19 -8.20
CA THR A 50 12.11 -20.84 -9.41
C THR A 50 12.28 -19.35 -9.69
N ALA A 51 13.18 -19.05 -10.62
CA ALA A 51 13.53 -17.69 -11.00
C ALA A 51 12.28 -16.84 -11.26
N GLY A 52 12.11 -15.80 -10.44
CA GLY A 52 11.05 -14.82 -10.59
C GLY A 52 9.69 -15.18 -9.97
N LEU A 53 9.44 -16.43 -9.55
CA LEU A 53 8.17 -16.80 -8.89
C LEU A 53 7.98 -16.03 -7.59
N LEU A 54 9.02 -16.01 -6.75
CA LEU A 54 9.01 -15.20 -5.52
C LEU A 54 8.75 -13.73 -5.82
N SER A 55 9.42 -13.15 -6.84
CA SER A 55 9.19 -11.76 -7.24
C SER A 55 7.79 -11.50 -7.81
N ILE A 56 7.08 -12.50 -8.31
CA ILE A 56 5.69 -12.36 -8.75
C ILE A 56 4.77 -12.29 -7.53
N VAL A 57 4.92 -13.22 -6.58
CA VAL A 57 4.13 -13.23 -5.34
C VAL A 57 4.35 -11.94 -4.55
N MET A 58 5.61 -11.53 -4.43
CA MET A 58 5.99 -10.31 -3.70
C MET A 58 5.48 -9.04 -4.36
N ALA A 59 5.23 -9.02 -5.68
CA ALA A 59 4.71 -7.83 -6.36
C ALA A 59 3.33 -7.38 -5.86
N PHE A 60 2.59 -8.26 -5.19
CA PHE A 60 1.28 -7.96 -4.61
C PHE A 60 1.35 -7.41 -3.18
N LEU A 61 2.53 -7.40 -2.56
CA LEU A 61 2.69 -6.88 -1.21
C LEU A 61 2.90 -5.35 -1.24
N PRO A 62 2.32 -4.61 -0.28
CA PRO A 62 2.66 -3.21 -0.05
C PRO A 62 4.16 -3.00 0.20
N ILE A 63 4.69 -1.83 -0.19
CA ILE A 63 6.10 -1.45 0.03
C ILE A 63 6.54 -1.63 1.49
N PRO A 64 5.77 -1.23 2.53
CA PRO A 64 6.14 -1.47 3.92
C PRO A 64 6.44 -2.94 4.20
N LEU A 65 5.61 -3.87 3.71
CA LEU A 65 5.83 -5.31 3.91
C LEU A 65 7.06 -5.80 3.13
N LEU A 66 7.25 -5.32 1.89
CA LEU A 66 8.42 -5.70 1.09
C LEU A 66 9.75 -5.32 1.77
N THR A 67 9.78 -4.18 2.45
CA THR A 67 10.96 -3.74 3.20
C THR A 67 11.18 -4.52 4.48
N GLN A 68 10.11 -4.94 5.16
CA GLN A 68 10.19 -5.76 6.37
C GLN A 68 10.64 -7.20 6.11
N LEU A 69 10.34 -7.74 4.93
CA LEU A 69 10.70 -9.11 4.54
C LEU A 69 12.21 -9.31 4.28
N GLN A 70 13.01 -8.23 4.29
CA GLN A 70 14.47 -8.29 4.08
C GLN A 70 14.85 -9.11 2.85
N LEU A 71 14.08 -8.95 1.77
CA LEU A 71 14.29 -9.69 0.53
C LEU A 71 15.68 -9.37 -0.06
N PRO A 72 16.33 -10.33 -0.75
CA PRO A 72 17.54 -10.04 -1.52
C PRO A 72 17.31 -8.84 -2.46
N PRO A 73 18.29 -7.94 -2.64
CA PRO A 73 18.10 -6.70 -3.39
C PRO A 73 17.48 -6.90 -4.78
N LEU A 74 17.95 -7.91 -5.53
CA LEU A 74 17.40 -8.22 -6.86
C LEU A 74 15.94 -8.70 -6.80
N THR A 75 15.58 -9.49 -5.79
CA THR A 75 14.21 -9.97 -5.60
C THR A 75 13.27 -8.80 -5.30
N TRP A 76 13.69 -7.89 -4.42
CA TRP A 76 12.95 -6.68 -4.09
C TRP A 76 12.75 -5.79 -5.32
N GLN A 77 13.83 -5.51 -6.05
CA GLN A 77 13.77 -4.68 -7.27
C GLN A 77 12.85 -5.30 -8.34
N ASN A 78 12.92 -6.62 -8.52
CA ASN A 78 12.07 -7.34 -9.47
C ASN A 78 10.60 -7.39 -9.05
N ALA A 79 10.29 -7.33 -7.76
CA ALA A 79 8.93 -7.19 -7.26
C ALA A 79 8.42 -5.76 -7.46
N ALA A 80 9.23 -4.75 -7.08
CA ALA A 80 8.90 -3.33 -7.24
C ALA A 80 8.59 -2.96 -8.71
N ARG A 81 9.37 -3.47 -9.68
CA ARG A 81 9.13 -3.27 -11.13
C ARG A 81 7.81 -3.80 -11.65
N LYS A 82 7.13 -4.67 -10.89
CA LYS A 82 5.81 -5.23 -11.25
C LYS A 82 4.66 -4.52 -10.53
N GLN A 83 4.95 -3.59 -9.62
CA GLN A 83 3.91 -2.86 -8.91
C GLN A 83 3.26 -1.82 -9.81
N HIS A 84 1.92 -1.80 -9.77
CA HIS A 84 1.08 -0.85 -10.48
C HIS A 84 0.41 0.17 -9.56
N HIS A 85 0.31 -0.14 -8.26
CA HIS A 85 -0.38 0.68 -7.29
C HIS A 85 0.52 0.87 -6.06
N LEU A 86 0.67 2.12 -5.65
CA LEU A 86 1.33 2.52 -4.42
C LEU A 86 0.33 3.23 -3.51
N THR A 87 0.31 2.85 -2.25
CA THR A 87 -0.47 3.51 -1.21
C THR A 87 0.46 3.95 -0.09
N ILE A 88 0.36 5.21 0.30
CA ILE A 88 1.03 5.81 1.46
C ILE A 88 -0.07 6.07 2.48
N SER A 89 -0.25 5.17 3.43
CA SER A 89 -1.40 5.23 4.34
C SER A 89 -1.04 5.52 5.79
N ALA A 90 -1.79 6.44 6.39
CA ALA A 90 -1.79 6.67 7.83
C ALA A 90 -2.76 5.74 8.59
N ALA A 91 -3.52 4.90 7.89
CA ALA A 91 -4.63 4.14 8.45
C ALA A 91 -4.19 3.15 9.52
N ASP A 92 -3.10 2.43 9.24
CA ASP A 92 -2.47 1.52 10.18
C ASP A 92 -1.33 2.23 10.94
N LYS A 93 -1.15 1.86 12.22
CA LYS A 93 -0.13 2.48 13.07
C LYS A 93 1.29 2.13 12.58
N ASP A 94 1.53 0.89 12.20
CA ASP A 94 2.86 0.42 11.81
C ASP A 94 3.22 0.96 10.43
N GLU A 95 2.26 1.01 9.50
CA GLU A 95 2.45 1.64 8.20
C GLU A 95 2.72 3.15 8.32
N ARG A 96 1.95 3.86 9.15
CA ARG A 96 2.19 5.28 9.42
C ARG A 96 3.60 5.53 9.95
N SER A 97 3.99 4.79 10.99
CA SER A 97 5.33 4.90 11.58
C SER A 97 6.44 4.46 10.62
N PHE A 98 6.16 3.59 9.66
CA PHE A 98 7.08 3.25 8.58
C PHE A 98 7.31 4.46 7.66
N TRP A 99 6.25 5.07 7.14
CA TRP A 99 6.37 6.22 6.24
C TRP A 99 7.02 7.43 6.92
N GLU A 100 6.66 7.71 8.17
CA GLU A 100 7.23 8.81 8.97
C GLU A 100 8.74 8.64 9.25
N ARG A 101 9.27 7.42 9.26
CA ARG A 101 10.69 7.13 9.50
C ARG A 101 11.51 6.94 8.23
N THR A 102 10.88 6.62 7.10
CA THR A 102 11.58 6.33 5.84
C THR A 102 12.21 7.59 5.22
N THR A 103 13.53 7.68 5.09
CA THR A 103 14.19 8.87 4.54
C THR A 103 13.80 9.14 3.08
N ILE A 104 13.79 10.41 2.67
CA ILE A 104 13.47 10.78 1.29
C ILE A 104 14.46 10.20 0.28
N GLY A 105 15.75 10.10 0.60
CA GLY A 105 16.72 9.45 -0.27
C GLY A 105 16.35 7.99 -0.59
N LEU A 106 15.89 7.24 0.42
CA LEU A 106 15.47 5.86 0.25
C LEU A 106 14.16 5.75 -0.54
N VAL A 107 13.19 6.64 -0.28
CA VAL A 107 11.95 6.74 -1.06
C VAL A 107 12.25 7.01 -2.54
N THR A 108 13.14 7.97 -2.83
CA THR A 108 13.56 8.31 -4.18
C THR A 108 14.21 7.11 -4.87
N GLU A 109 15.08 6.39 -4.17
CA GLU A 109 15.70 5.17 -4.71
C GLU A 109 14.64 4.12 -5.05
N TRP A 110 13.74 3.81 -4.12
CA TRP A 110 12.65 2.84 -4.34
C TRP A 110 11.78 3.21 -5.54
N ALA A 111 11.43 4.49 -5.63
CA ALA A 111 10.61 5.03 -6.70
C ALA A 111 11.23 4.80 -8.09
N THR A 112 12.56 4.79 -8.20
CA THR A 112 13.23 4.49 -9.49
C THR A 112 12.95 3.07 -10.00
N TYR A 113 12.61 2.13 -9.11
CA TYR A 113 12.28 0.77 -9.50
C TYR A 113 10.80 0.58 -9.84
N LEU A 114 9.92 1.50 -9.46
CA LEU A 114 8.46 1.42 -9.69
C LEU A 114 8.07 1.79 -11.13
N THR A 115 8.76 1.25 -12.13
CA THR A 115 8.64 1.70 -13.53
C THR A 115 7.27 1.43 -14.18
N LYS A 116 6.44 0.58 -13.57
CA LYS A 116 5.07 0.26 -14.03
C LYS A 116 3.97 0.91 -13.19
N LEU A 117 4.31 1.82 -12.28
CA LEU A 117 3.34 2.51 -11.44
C LEU A 117 2.28 3.22 -12.30
N THR A 118 1.02 3.00 -11.97
CA THR A 118 -0.15 3.58 -12.63
C THR A 118 -1.00 4.42 -11.68
N HIS A 119 -1.00 4.07 -10.39
CA HIS A 119 -1.80 4.72 -9.36
C HIS A 119 -0.94 5.00 -8.13
N VAL A 120 -1.04 6.22 -7.61
CA VAL A 120 -0.47 6.59 -6.30
C VAL A 120 -1.54 7.24 -5.43
N VAL A 121 -1.65 6.75 -4.20
CA VAL A 121 -2.64 7.22 -3.22
C VAL A 121 -1.93 7.65 -1.95
N LEU A 122 -2.26 8.85 -1.45
CA LEU A 122 -1.86 9.36 -0.14
C LEU A 122 -3.08 9.43 0.77
N CYS A 123 -3.15 8.54 1.78
CA CYS A 123 -4.23 8.54 2.77
C CYS A 123 -3.75 9.23 4.06
N TYR A 124 -4.05 10.51 4.22
CA TYR A 124 -3.53 11.31 5.34
C TYR A 124 -4.40 11.23 6.60
N PRO A 125 -3.82 11.36 7.81
CA PRO A 125 -4.59 11.30 9.04
C PRO A 125 -5.38 12.60 9.28
N PHE A 126 -6.48 12.51 10.02
CA PHE A 126 -7.26 13.70 10.38
C PHE A 126 -7.60 13.80 11.87
N GLY A 127 -7.76 15.04 12.36
CA GLY A 127 -7.99 15.35 13.77
C GLY A 127 -9.44 15.27 14.23
N ARG A 128 -9.66 15.53 15.53
CA ARG A 128 -11.01 15.60 16.15
C ARG A 128 -11.77 16.86 15.75
N PHE A 129 -11.08 17.98 15.67
CA PHE A 129 -11.55 19.21 15.06
C PHE A 129 -11.27 19.10 13.56
N ALA A 130 -12.08 19.71 12.70
CA ALA A 130 -12.07 19.52 11.24
C ALA A 130 -10.71 19.79 10.53
N TYR A 131 -9.67 20.16 11.26
CA TYR A 131 -8.29 20.25 10.81
C TYR A 131 -7.69 18.85 10.61
N GLY A 132 -7.53 18.46 9.35
CA GLY A 132 -6.74 17.30 8.95
C GLY A 132 -5.24 17.61 8.92
N PHE A 133 -4.43 16.61 8.59
CA PHE A 133 -3.01 16.78 8.27
C PHE A 133 -2.77 16.49 6.79
N PRO A 134 -3.35 17.27 5.85
CA PRO A 134 -3.25 17.00 4.41
C PRO A 134 -1.78 16.93 3.92
N MET A 135 -0.88 17.67 4.56
CA MET A 135 0.55 17.67 4.25
C MET A 135 1.33 16.44 4.78
N TRP A 136 0.70 15.55 5.55
CA TRP A 136 1.37 14.37 6.09
C TRP A 136 1.92 13.50 4.94
N CYS A 137 3.23 13.24 4.96
CA CYS A 137 3.95 12.46 3.94
C CYS A 137 3.79 12.96 2.49
N LEU A 138 3.48 14.25 2.28
CA LEU A 138 3.42 14.82 0.93
C LEU A 138 4.79 14.81 0.25
N ASP A 139 5.87 14.98 1.01
CA ASP A 139 7.25 14.85 0.55
C ASP A 139 7.56 13.44 0.02
N VAL A 140 7.11 12.40 0.72
CA VAL A 140 7.20 10.99 0.27
C VAL A 140 6.41 10.80 -1.02
N PHE A 141 5.19 11.33 -1.08
CA PHE A 141 4.34 11.27 -2.26
C PHE A 141 5.02 11.91 -3.47
N VAL A 142 5.55 13.13 -3.32
CA VAL A 142 6.30 13.84 -4.36
C VAL A 142 7.52 13.05 -4.79
N ALA A 143 8.35 12.57 -3.85
CA ALA A 143 9.54 11.79 -4.14
C ALA A 143 9.21 10.49 -4.90
N MET A 144 8.08 9.84 -4.60
CA MET A 144 7.60 8.65 -5.32
C MET A 144 7.22 8.95 -6.76
N VAL A 145 6.50 10.05 -7.00
CA VAL A 145 6.12 10.47 -8.36
C VAL A 145 7.35 10.82 -9.20
N GLU A 146 8.27 11.59 -8.63
CA GLU A 146 9.43 12.09 -9.36
C GLU A 146 10.48 11.00 -9.59
N GLY A 147 10.74 10.19 -8.57
CA GLY A 147 11.61 9.02 -8.69
C GLY A 147 11.07 8.00 -9.68
N HIS A 148 9.75 7.80 -9.79
CA HIS A 148 9.13 6.98 -10.82
C HIS A 148 9.50 7.47 -12.24
N VAL A 149 9.36 8.77 -12.49
CA VAL A 149 9.73 9.38 -13.78
C VAL A 149 11.22 9.22 -14.05
N ALA A 150 12.06 9.46 -13.05
CA ALA A 150 13.52 9.30 -13.16
C ALA A 150 13.90 7.85 -13.47
N GLY A 151 13.30 6.87 -12.79
CA GLY A 151 13.53 5.45 -13.02
C GLY A 151 13.13 5.00 -14.41
N ARG A 152 11.97 5.44 -14.91
CA ARG A 152 11.55 5.18 -16.29
C ARG A 152 12.51 5.78 -17.31
N ARG A 153 12.97 7.01 -17.07
CA ARG A 153 13.96 7.68 -17.93
C ARG A 153 15.28 6.89 -17.95
N ALA A 154 15.79 6.48 -16.80
CA ALA A 154 17.01 5.68 -16.69
C ALA A 154 16.88 4.31 -17.39
N ALA A 155 15.68 3.73 -17.39
CA ALA A 155 15.36 2.49 -18.11
C ALA A 155 15.05 2.70 -19.61
N ASN A 156 15.23 3.92 -20.15
CA ASN A 156 14.88 4.29 -21.53
C ASN A 156 13.43 3.95 -21.92
N MET A 157 12.51 4.00 -20.95
CA MET A 157 11.11 3.74 -21.18
C MET A 157 10.41 5.05 -21.59
N GLY A 158 10.06 5.16 -22.87
CA GLY A 158 9.31 6.30 -23.39
C GLY A 158 7.93 6.48 -22.72
N GLY A 159 7.40 7.70 -22.80
CA GLY A 159 6.10 8.06 -22.23
C GLY A 159 6.03 7.95 -20.71
N GLY A 160 4.81 7.82 -20.18
CA GLY A 160 4.55 7.63 -18.75
C GLY A 160 3.59 6.47 -18.52
N THR A 161 3.56 5.93 -17.31
CA THR A 161 2.53 4.95 -16.90
C THR A 161 1.65 5.46 -15.78
N LEU A 162 2.09 6.45 -15.01
CA LEU A 162 1.30 7.02 -13.93
C LEU A 162 0.07 7.73 -14.50
N GLN A 163 -1.12 7.23 -14.17
CA GLN A 163 -2.41 7.68 -14.68
C GLN A 163 -3.19 8.49 -13.66
N THR A 164 -3.10 8.10 -12.38
CA THR A 164 -3.93 8.63 -11.32
C THR A 164 -3.11 8.99 -10.08
N MET A 165 -3.36 10.19 -9.56
CA MET A 165 -2.93 10.65 -8.25
C MET A 165 -4.16 10.91 -7.38
N THR A 166 -4.18 10.37 -6.17
CA THR A 166 -5.27 10.61 -5.21
C THR A 166 -4.68 10.99 -3.86
N ILE A 167 -5.17 12.09 -3.29
CA ILE A 167 -4.88 12.48 -1.91
C ILE A 167 -6.20 12.45 -1.16
N GLU A 168 -6.34 11.57 -0.19
CA GLU A 168 -7.62 11.35 0.48
C GLU A 168 -7.48 11.30 2.00
N LYS A 169 -8.57 11.66 2.65
CA LYS A 169 -8.68 11.65 4.10
C LYS A 169 -8.76 10.19 4.58
N GLY A 170 -7.76 9.77 5.35
CA GLY A 170 -7.64 8.43 5.93
C GLY A 170 -8.27 8.30 7.32
N VAL A 171 -7.48 7.87 8.31
CA VAL A 171 -7.97 7.55 9.67
C VAL A 171 -8.00 8.77 10.60
N ARG A 172 -8.94 8.74 11.55
CA ARG A 172 -9.02 9.73 12.63
C ARG A 172 -7.99 9.41 13.73
N LEU A 173 -7.10 10.36 14.04
CA LEU A 173 -6.15 10.22 15.13
C LEU A 173 -6.71 10.75 16.47
N THR A 174 -6.43 10.01 17.54
CA THR A 174 -6.68 10.46 18.93
C THR A 174 -5.70 11.58 19.31
N ASP A 175 -6.06 12.40 20.32
CA ASP A 175 -5.30 13.59 20.72
C ASP A 175 -3.82 13.30 21.04
N SER A 176 -3.50 12.16 21.66
CA SER A 176 -2.13 11.76 22.04
C SER A 176 -1.22 11.42 20.86
N LEU A 177 -1.79 11.02 19.72
CA LEU A 177 -1.03 10.67 18.51
C LEU A 177 -0.74 11.87 17.60
N ARG A 178 -1.26 13.07 17.93
CA ARG A 178 -1.05 14.28 17.12
C ARG A 178 0.29 14.96 17.36
N GLN A 179 0.92 14.72 18.51
CA GLN A 179 2.20 15.36 18.87
C GLN A 179 3.39 14.80 18.07
N ALA A 180 3.19 13.73 17.30
CA ALA A 180 4.22 13.06 16.50
C ALA A 180 4.09 13.33 14.99
N VAL A 181 3.90 14.57 14.55
CA VAL A 181 3.85 14.88 13.12
C VAL A 181 4.90 15.92 12.73
N PRO A 182 6.07 15.48 12.24
CA PRO A 182 6.75 16.30 11.26
C PRO A 182 7.22 15.47 10.06
N ARG A 183 6.67 15.83 8.90
CA ARG A 183 7.48 16.17 7.72
C ARG A 183 6.86 17.39 7.07
N THR A 184 7.50 18.53 7.28
CA THR A 184 7.13 19.83 6.72
C THR A 184 8.10 20.29 5.63
N HIS A 185 9.15 19.50 5.38
CA HIS A 185 10.13 19.82 4.36
C HIS A 185 9.78 19.11 3.06
N GLN A 186 9.26 19.88 2.11
CA GLN A 186 9.09 19.44 0.73
C GLN A 186 10.46 19.41 0.04
N PRO A 187 10.79 18.37 -0.73
CA PRO A 187 12.05 18.34 -1.48
C PRO A 187 12.08 19.48 -2.51
N ASP A 188 13.30 19.92 -2.83
CA ASP A 188 13.51 20.96 -3.82
C ASP A 188 12.93 20.56 -5.20
N PRO A 189 12.45 21.54 -5.98
CA PRO A 189 12.02 21.25 -7.33
C PRO A 189 13.12 20.70 -8.23
N LEU A 190 12.78 19.69 -9.03
CA LEU A 190 13.69 19.14 -10.03
C LEU A 190 13.85 20.10 -11.21
N ASP A 191 15.10 20.26 -11.67
CA ASP A 191 15.45 20.95 -12.91
C ASP A 191 16.16 19.98 -13.89
N PRO A 192 15.57 19.65 -15.05
CA PRO A 192 14.28 20.11 -15.54
C PRO A 192 13.09 19.42 -14.85
N PRO A 193 11.92 20.08 -14.77
CA PRO A 193 10.72 19.48 -14.19
C PRO A 193 10.29 18.19 -14.92
N PRO A 194 9.75 17.19 -14.20
CA PRO A 194 9.30 15.94 -14.80
C PRO A 194 8.06 16.16 -15.69
N THR A 195 7.95 15.33 -16.73
CA THR A 195 6.75 15.26 -17.58
C THR A 195 5.99 13.97 -17.30
N LEU A 196 4.76 14.08 -16.83
CA LEU A 196 3.86 12.98 -16.48
C LEU A 196 2.91 12.72 -17.66
N HIS A 197 3.47 12.13 -18.72
CA HIS A 197 2.77 11.98 -20.01
C HIS A 197 1.42 11.23 -19.93
N ALA A 198 1.26 10.29 -19.01
CA ALA A 198 0.05 9.47 -18.89
C ALA A 198 -0.91 9.93 -17.79
N LEU A 199 -0.56 10.97 -17.02
CA LEU A 199 -1.38 11.38 -15.89
C LEU A 199 -2.64 12.06 -16.42
N THR A 200 -3.79 11.48 -16.11
CA THR A 200 -5.10 11.97 -16.56
C THR A 200 -5.93 12.52 -15.40
N THR A 201 -5.68 12.03 -14.18
CA THR A 201 -6.51 12.36 -13.01
C THR A 201 -5.65 12.74 -11.81
N ILE A 202 -5.97 13.88 -11.22
CA ILE A 202 -5.54 14.27 -9.87
C ILE A 202 -6.79 14.53 -9.04
N ALA A 203 -6.92 13.88 -7.88
CA ALA A 203 -8.07 14.02 -7.02
C ALA A 203 -7.71 14.28 -5.56
N GLY A 204 -8.60 15.01 -4.88
CA GLY A 204 -8.53 15.28 -3.44
C GLY A 204 -7.46 16.31 -3.06
N LEU A 205 -7.16 17.23 -3.98
CA LEU A 205 -6.35 18.40 -3.65
C LEU A 205 -7.13 19.30 -2.68
N THR A 206 -6.46 19.77 -1.63
CA THR A 206 -7.02 20.72 -0.65
C THR A 206 -6.19 22.00 -0.70
N ARG A 207 -6.64 23.07 -0.04
CA ARG A 207 -5.89 24.33 0.04
C ARG A 207 -4.41 24.15 0.42
N GLU A 208 -4.10 23.20 1.31
CA GLU A 208 -2.73 22.98 1.77
C GLU A 208 -1.82 22.38 0.70
N HIS A 209 -2.38 21.77 -0.35
CA HIS A 209 -1.63 21.16 -1.45
C HIS A 209 -1.23 22.15 -2.55
N GLN A 210 -1.48 23.46 -2.39
CA GLN A 210 -1.19 24.47 -3.42
C GLN A 210 0.28 24.47 -3.87
N GLY A 211 1.23 24.12 -2.98
CA GLY A 211 2.65 24.00 -3.30
C GLY A 211 2.99 22.92 -4.33
N LEU A 212 2.03 22.05 -4.72
CA LEU A 212 2.21 21.16 -5.87
C LEU A 212 2.24 21.92 -7.20
N ALA A 213 1.59 23.08 -7.30
CA ALA A 213 1.64 23.92 -8.49
C ALA A 213 3.06 24.44 -8.78
N ASP A 214 3.83 24.70 -7.72
CA ASP A 214 5.20 25.21 -7.81
C ASP A 214 6.22 24.14 -8.23
N ARG A 215 5.81 22.87 -8.32
CA ARG A 215 6.70 21.78 -8.72
C ARG A 215 7.09 21.86 -10.20
N GLY A 216 6.35 22.60 -11.02
CA GLY A 216 6.59 22.72 -12.46
C GLY A 216 6.29 21.46 -13.27
N TRP A 217 5.59 20.48 -12.69
CA TRP A 217 5.24 19.23 -13.37
C TRP A 217 4.48 19.49 -14.67
N ARG A 218 4.91 18.84 -15.75
CA ARG A 218 4.23 18.93 -17.05
C ARG A 218 3.29 17.75 -17.25
N MET A 219 2.02 18.00 -17.49
CA MET A 219 0.95 16.98 -17.48
C MET A 219 0.05 17.12 -18.70
N PRO A 220 0.56 16.83 -19.92
CA PRO A 220 -0.15 17.13 -21.17
C PRO A 220 -1.48 16.40 -21.34
N SER A 221 -1.66 15.27 -20.66
CA SER A 221 -2.86 14.42 -20.74
C SER A 221 -3.82 14.62 -19.56
N LEU A 222 -3.58 15.61 -18.68
CA LEU A 222 -4.37 15.82 -17.48
C LEU A 222 -5.78 16.31 -17.84
N ALA A 223 -6.79 15.46 -17.61
CA ALA A 223 -8.17 15.74 -18.00
C ALA A 223 -9.09 16.01 -16.80
N ILE A 224 -8.70 15.56 -15.60
CA ILE A 224 -9.52 15.67 -14.40
C ILE A 224 -8.67 16.17 -13.25
N VAL A 225 -9.07 17.32 -12.67
CA VAL A 225 -8.52 17.82 -11.41
C VAL A 225 -9.67 18.07 -10.43
N ARG A 226 -9.71 17.31 -9.34
CA ARG A 226 -10.66 17.53 -8.24
C ARG A 226 -9.94 18.20 -7.08
N GLN A 227 -10.31 19.45 -6.81
CA GLN A 227 -9.70 20.30 -5.79
C GLN A 227 -10.75 20.99 -4.92
N GLU A 228 -10.36 21.30 -3.69
CA GLU A 228 -11.12 22.11 -2.75
C GLU A 228 -10.34 23.40 -2.43
N VAL A 229 -10.92 24.55 -2.78
CA VAL A 229 -10.49 25.88 -2.31
C VAL A 229 -9.08 26.30 -2.78
N TRP A 230 -8.68 25.94 -4.00
CA TRP A 230 -7.46 26.47 -4.64
C TRP A 230 -7.68 27.89 -5.17
N HIS A 231 -6.67 28.74 -5.00
CA HIS A 231 -6.65 30.04 -5.67
C HIS A 231 -6.57 29.86 -7.20
N PRO A 232 -7.18 30.75 -8.00
CA PRO A 232 -7.14 30.67 -9.46
C PRO A 232 -5.72 30.58 -10.03
N ASP A 233 -4.76 31.27 -9.43
CA ASP A 233 -3.36 31.28 -9.90
C ASP A 233 -2.70 29.91 -9.75
N SER A 234 -2.77 29.30 -8.56
CA SER A 234 -2.22 27.96 -8.31
C SER A 234 -2.93 26.90 -9.16
N PHE A 235 -4.24 27.05 -9.36
CA PHE A 235 -5.00 26.13 -10.21
C PHE A 235 -4.63 26.28 -11.69
N GLY A 236 -4.46 27.52 -12.18
CA GLY A 236 -3.99 27.78 -13.53
C GLY A 236 -2.58 27.22 -13.78
N GLN A 237 -1.69 27.36 -12.80
CA GLN A 237 -0.33 26.85 -12.88
C GLN A 237 -0.28 25.32 -12.94
N ILE A 238 -1.03 24.61 -12.09
CA ILE A 238 -1.04 23.14 -12.09
C ILE A 238 -1.60 22.56 -13.40
N ILE A 239 -2.57 23.23 -14.04
CA ILE A 239 -3.15 22.77 -15.33
C ILE A 239 -2.49 23.39 -16.56
N SER A 240 -1.55 24.32 -16.40
CA SER A 240 -0.98 25.15 -17.49
C SER A 240 -0.39 24.36 -18.67
N SER A 241 0.05 23.13 -18.42
CA SER A 241 0.64 22.25 -19.42
C SER A 241 -0.32 21.21 -19.99
N SER A 242 -1.56 21.16 -19.49
CA SER A 242 -2.59 20.27 -20.01
C SER A 242 -3.06 20.72 -21.39
N ARG A 243 -3.45 19.75 -22.22
CA ARG A 243 -4.13 19.98 -23.50
C ARG A 243 -5.63 19.67 -23.45
N SER A 244 -6.10 19.18 -22.30
CA SER A 244 -7.48 18.73 -22.11
C SER A 244 -8.29 19.65 -21.17
N LEU A 245 -7.63 20.58 -20.49
CA LEU A 245 -8.18 21.54 -19.54
C LEU A 245 -7.81 22.98 -19.91
#